data_AF-A0A5R8VLJ7-F1
#
_entry.id   AF-A0A5R8VLJ7-F1
#
_cell.length_a   1.000
_cell.length_b   1.000
_cell.length_c   1.000
_cell.angle_alpha   90.00
_cell.angle_beta   90.00
_cell.angle_gamma   90.00
#
_symmetry.space_group_name_H-M   'P 1'
#
loop_
_entity.id
_entity.type
_entity.pdbx_description
1 polymer ?
#
loop_
_entity_poly.entity_id
_entity_poly.type
_entity_poly.pdbx_seq_one_letter_code
_entity_poly.pdbx_strand_id
1 'polypeptide(L)'
;MNRSPHPSRTKRILATAALAAGLVGVTGALAAGQTQPGGDARQASSIEAVAERLAADQARERAEHNVHLTKAAGAAHDHMAHVLQGLASAVPVEGPVSPRPASIGDVEEWNQDLALAVSVLEAVEEGASEQAVTREAFIGAAHLLQSAAGGYGQLLNAPAAERELLAATVAERRDAAVRLWQAGAAQLDSLTVGSGGGHVHLFLAPDGDPDAVPQEFQEPDSHK
;
A
#
# COMPACT_ATOMS: atom_id res chain seq x y z
N MET A 1 19.55 21.98 48.04
CA MET A 1 19.18 20.88 48.97
C MET A 1 17.73 20.53 48.65
N ASN A 2 17.31 19.35 48.24
CA ASN A 2 17.70 17.98 48.61
C ASN A 2 17.54 17.04 47.39
N ARG A 3 18.56 16.23 47.08
CA ARG A 3 18.48 15.05 46.22
C ARG A 3 18.89 13.84 47.05
N SER A 4 18.17 12.71 46.91
CA SER A 4 18.64 11.29 46.95
C SER A 4 17.48 10.36 47.34
N PRO A 5 17.51 9.02 47.06
CA PRO A 5 18.40 8.23 46.19
C PRO A 5 17.65 7.26 45.21
N HIS A 6 18.43 6.65 44.32
CA HIS A 6 18.07 5.54 43.40
C HIS A 6 17.86 4.18 44.11
N PRO A 7 17.20 3.23 43.42
CA PRO A 7 17.87 1.96 43.16
C PRO A 7 17.91 1.54 41.67
N SER A 8 18.90 0.71 41.40
CA SER A 8 19.40 0.22 40.11
C SER A 8 18.75 -1.09 39.61
N ARG A 9 19.01 -1.39 38.32
CA ARG A 9 18.93 -2.68 37.58
C ARG A 9 17.52 -3.00 37.05
N THR A 10 17.35 -3.17 35.74
CA THR A 10 17.68 -4.44 35.06
C THR A 10 17.82 -4.26 33.54
N LYS A 11 18.82 -4.94 32.96
CA LYS A 11 19.12 -5.04 31.52
C LYS A 11 18.01 -5.83 30.79
N ARG A 12 17.59 -5.40 29.61
CA ARG A 12 16.95 -6.24 28.58
C ARG A 12 17.70 -5.96 27.26
N ILE A 13 18.74 -6.73 26.97
CA ILE A 13 18.76 -7.93 26.11
C ILE A 13 18.32 -7.59 24.68
N LEU A 14 19.33 -7.53 23.80
CA LEU A 14 19.21 -7.67 22.35
C LEU A 14 18.45 -8.96 22.01
N ALA A 15 17.53 -8.88 21.05
CA ALA A 15 17.10 -10.03 20.26
C ALA A 15 17.37 -9.73 18.79
N THR A 16 18.59 -10.06 18.37
CA THR A 16 18.98 -10.32 16.98
C THR A 16 18.62 -11.76 16.59
N ALA A 17 18.38 -11.93 15.29
CA ALA A 17 18.33 -13.17 14.51
C ALA A 17 16.96 -13.91 14.53
N ALA A 18 16.50 -14.50 13.42
CA ALA A 18 17.28 -15.17 12.39
C ALA A 18 16.51 -15.35 11.06
N LEU A 19 17.20 -15.17 9.93
CA LEU A 19 17.01 -16.04 8.77
C LEU A 19 18.40 -16.34 8.19
N ALA A 20 19.06 -17.36 8.75
CA ALA A 20 20.33 -17.86 8.27
C ALA A 20 20.25 -19.39 8.18
N ALA A 21 20.30 -19.88 6.94
CA ALA A 21 20.80 -21.16 6.49
C ALA A 21 20.55 -22.39 7.40
N GLY A 22 19.43 -23.07 7.16
CA GLY A 22 19.24 -24.45 7.59
C GLY A 22 19.88 -25.45 6.61
N LEU A 23 21.21 -25.51 6.57
CA LEU A 23 21.93 -26.65 5.99
C LEU A 23 21.96 -27.76 7.06
N VAL A 24 21.01 -28.68 7.01
CA VAL A 24 21.04 -29.88 7.86
C VAL A 24 22.07 -30.84 7.26
N GLY A 25 23.33 -30.67 7.68
CA GLY A 25 24.37 -31.67 7.50
C GLY A 25 24.06 -32.87 8.39
N VAL A 26 23.60 -33.97 7.79
CA VAL A 26 23.46 -35.25 8.49
C VAL A 26 24.85 -35.84 8.68
N THR A 27 25.32 -35.81 9.92
CA THR A 27 26.48 -36.54 10.42
C THR A 27 26.20 -38.05 10.41
N GLY A 28 26.75 -38.76 9.43
CA GLY A 28 26.85 -40.22 9.41
C GLY A 28 28.29 -40.66 9.49
N ALA A 29 28.79 -40.93 10.69
CA ALA A 29 30.08 -41.60 10.87
C ALA A 29 29.87 -43.13 10.94
N LEU A 30 30.83 -43.84 10.33
CA LEU A 30 31.15 -45.28 10.46
C LEU A 30 30.42 -46.24 9.51
N ALA A 31 31.06 -46.60 8.40
CA ALA A 31 31.70 -47.91 8.23
C ALA A 31 32.31 -48.04 6.83
N ALA A 32 33.48 -48.66 6.77
CA ALA A 32 34.17 -48.96 5.52
C ALA A 32 33.33 -49.85 4.58
N GLY A 33 33.35 -49.51 3.29
CA GLY A 33 33.05 -50.44 2.20
C GLY A 33 31.77 -50.14 1.42
N GLN A 34 31.96 -49.99 0.10
CA GLN A 34 30.98 -50.03 -0.99
C GLN A 34 30.52 -48.68 -1.55
N THR A 35 31.17 -48.32 -2.67
CA THR A 35 30.68 -47.39 -3.68
C THR A 35 29.34 -47.86 -4.23
N GLN A 36 28.26 -47.18 -3.86
CA GLN A 36 26.93 -47.39 -4.44
C GLN A 36 26.45 -46.11 -5.12
N PRO A 37 26.48 -46.02 -6.47
CA PRO A 37 26.20 -44.79 -7.22
C PRO A 37 24.68 -44.53 -7.39
N GLY A 38 23.90 -44.67 -6.32
CA GLY A 38 22.43 -44.64 -6.39
C GLY A 38 21.69 -43.80 -5.34
N GLY A 39 22.39 -43.17 -4.40
CA GLY A 39 21.78 -42.35 -3.33
C GLY A 39 21.47 -40.91 -3.77
N ASP A 40 22.42 -40.28 -4.46
CA ASP A 40 22.38 -38.83 -4.74
C ASP A 40 21.25 -38.43 -5.70
N ALA A 41 20.96 -39.25 -6.72
CA ALA A 41 19.93 -38.93 -7.70
C ALA A 41 18.49 -39.03 -7.14
N ARG A 42 18.24 -39.96 -6.22
CA ARG A 42 16.91 -40.13 -5.60
C ARG A 42 16.66 -39.06 -4.54
N GLN A 43 17.69 -38.68 -3.78
CA GLN A 43 17.58 -37.61 -2.78
C GLN A 43 17.46 -36.22 -3.41
N ALA A 44 18.22 -35.93 -4.48
CA ALA A 44 18.02 -34.74 -5.31
C ALA A 44 16.56 -34.65 -5.76
N SER A 45 16.04 -35.69 -6.43
CA SER A 45 14.66 -35.67 -6.95
C SER A 45 13.58 -35.41 -5.90
N SER A 46 13.83 -35.79 -4.63
CA SER A 46 12.94 -35.48 -3.52
C SER A 46 13.03 -34.03 -3.03
N ILE A 47 14.23 -33.44 -3.06
CA ILE A 47 14.46 -32.02 -2.74
C ILE A 47 13.85 -31.14 -3.83
N GLU A 48 14.08 -31.46 -5.11
CA GLU A 48 13.48 -30.71 -6.23
C GLU A 48 11.95 -30.76 -6.19
N ALA A 49 11.36 -31.92 -5.90
CA ALA A 49 9.90 -32.04 -5.76
C ALA A 49 9.34 -31.22 -4.58
N VAL A 50 10.07 -31.14 -3.46
CA VAL A 50 9.69 -30.29 -2.32
C VAL A 50 9.82 -28.81 -2.68
N ALA A 51 10.89 -28.42 -3.38
CA ALA A 51 11.11 -27.05 -3.82
C ALA A 51 10.03 -26.60 -4.82
N GLU A 52 9.68 -27.45 -5.79
CA GLU A 52 8.61 -27.19 -6.76
C GLU A 52 7.26 -27.03 -6.07
N ARG A 53 6.93 -27.92 -5.13
CA ARG A 53 5.70 -27.81 -4.33
C ARG A 53 5.65 -26.52 -3.52
N LEU A 54 6.75 -26.17 -2.84
CA LEU A 54 6.84 -24.94 -2.06
C LEU A 54 6.67 -23.70 -2.96
N ALA A 55 7.30 -23.68 -4.13
CA ALA A 55 7.16 -22.58 -5.09
C ALA A 55 5.72 -22.44 -5.59
N ALA A 56 5.04 -23.56 -5.86
CA ALA A 56 3.64 -23.57 -6.28
C ALA A 56 2.69 -23.09 -5.17
N ASP A 57 2.91 -23.49 -3.93
CA ASP A 57 2.13 -23.03 -2.78
C ASP A 57 2.34 -21.53 -2.55
N GLN A 58 3.57 -21.03 -2.59
CA GLN A 58 3.88 -19.59 -2.51
C GLN A 58 3.30 -18.77 -3.67
N ALA A 59 3.21 -19.32 -4.87
CA ALA A 59 2.57 -18.65 -5.99
C ALA A 59 1.06 -18.52 -5.77
N ARG A 60 0.42 -19.56 -5.23
CA ARG A 60 -1.01 -19.55 -4.90
C ARG A 60 -1.33 -18.54 -3.79
N GLU A 61 -0.56 -18.56 -2.71
CA GLU A 61 -0.72 -17.62 -1.60
C GLU A 61 -0.55 -16.16 -2.07
N ARG A 62 0.42 -15.88 -2.94
CA ARG A 62 0.59 -14.55 -3.53
C ARG A 62 -0.61 -14.12 -4.39
N ALA A 63 -1.15 -15.03 -5.20
CA ALA A 63 -2.32 -14.74 -6.01
C ALA A 63 -3.55 -14.43 -5.13
N GLU A 64 -3.78 -15.23 -4.08
CA GLU A 64 -4.86 -15.00 -3.10
C GLU A 64 -4.69 -13.65 -2.39
N HIS A 65 -3.46 -13.30 -2.00
CA HIS A 65 -3.15 -12.01 -1.41
C HIS A 65 -3.47 -10.84 -2.34
N ASN A 66 -3.10 -10.96 -3.62
CA ASN A 66 -3.37 -9.93 -4.61
C ASN A 66 -4.88 -9.70 -4.79
N VAL A 67 -5.72 -10.74 -4.68
CA VAL A 67 -7.18 -10.62 -4.68
C VAL A 67 -7.69 -9.82 -3.48
N HIS A 68 -7.19 -10.12 -2.27
CA HIS A 68 -7.57 -9.39 -1.07
C HIS A 68 -7.14 -7.92 -1.13
N LEU A 69 -5.91 -7.66 -1.57
CA LEU A 69 -5.39 -6.31 -1.72
C LEU A 69 -6.16 -5.52 -2.79
N THR A 70 -6.50 -6.15 -3.92
CA THR A 70 -7.34 -5.53 -4.97
C THR A 70 -8.71 -5.13 -4.44
N LYS A 71 -9.36 -6.00 -3.67
CA LYS A 71 -10.66 -5.70 -3.07
C LYS A 71 -10.58 -4.54 -2.08
N ALA A 72 -9.56 -4.54 -1.21
CA ALA A 72 -9.36 -3.46 -0.24
C ALA A 72 -9.03 -2.13 -0.92
N ALA A 73 -8.15 -2.15 -1.94
CA ALA A 73 -7.83 -0.98 -2.74
C ALA A 73 -9.06 -0.45 -3.49
N GLY A 74 -9.92 -1.31 -4.03
CA GLY A 74 -11.19 -0.89 -4.64
C GLY A 74 -12.12 -0.19 -3.66
N ALA A 75 -12.28 -0.73 -2.43
CA ALA A 75 -13.09 -0.07 -1.41
C ALA A 75 -12.48 1.28 -0.96
N ALA A 76 -11.15 1.34 -0.78
CA ALA A 76 -10.46 2.58 -0.44
C ALA A 76 -10.54 3.62 -1.57
N HIS A 77 -10.49 3.18 -2.83
CA HIS A 77 -10.64 4.03 -4.01
C HIS A 77 -11.96 4.81 -3.97
N ASP A 78 -13.08 4.13 -3.73
CA ASP A 78 -14.41 4.77 -3.68
C ASP A 78 -14.46 5.89 -2.63
N HIS A 79 -13.96 5.63 -1.42
CA HIS A 79 -13.88 6.64 -0.36
C HIS A 79 -12.96 7.82 -0.74
N MET A 80 -11.79 7.54 -1.33
CA MET A 80 -10.85 8.58 -1.74
C MET A 80 -11.38 9.42 -2.90
N ALA A 81 -12.06 8.80 -3.87
CA ALA A 81 -12.68 9.48 -5.00
C ALA A 81 -13.75 10.47 -4.54
N HIS A 82 -14.60 10.07 -3.58
CA HIS A 82 -15.60 10.96 -2.99
C HIS A 82 -14.96 12.21 -2.34
N VAL A 83 -13.88 12.00 -1.59
CA VAL A 83 -13.13 13.11 -0.96
C VAL A 83 -12.48 14.00 -2.00
N LEU A 84 -11.89 13.43 -3.06
CA LEU A 84 -11.28 14.19 -4.15
C LEU A 84 -12.30 15.08 -4.87
N GLN A 85 -13.51 14.59 -5.12
CA GLN A 85 -14.59 15.38 -5.73
C GLN A 85 -15.01 16.56 -4.84
N GLY A 86 -15.17 16.32 -3.54
CA GLY A 86 -15.47 17.38 -2.57
C GLY A 86 -14.36 18.42 -2.49
N LEU A 87 -13.12 17.96 -2.38
CA LEU A 87 -11.95 18.84 -2.27
C LEU A 87 -11.70 19.62 -3.57
N ALA A 88 -11.89 19.01 -4.74
CA ALA A 88 -11.76 19.67 -6.04
C ALA A 88 -12.85 20.71 -6.28
N SER A 89 -14.06 20.52 -5.75
CA SER A 89 -15.09 21.56 -5.76
C SER A 89 -14.67 22.79 -4.95
N ALA A 90 -13.97 22.56 -3.83
CA ALA A 90 -13.57 23.59 -2.88
C ALA A 90 -12.23 24.26 -3.21
N VAL A 91 -11.32 23.52 -3.83
CA VAL A 91 -10.00 23.92 -4.31
C VAL A 91 -9.86 23.36 -5.73
N PRO A 92 -10.32 24.10 -6.76
CA PRO A 92 -10.37 23.63 -8.14
C PRO A 92 -9.06 23.02 -8.64
N VAL A 93 -9.18 21.87 -9.30
CA VAL A 93 -8.16 21.39 -10.25
C VAL A 93 -8.19 22.35 -11.44
N GLU A 94 -7.02 22.72 -11.97
CA GLU A 94 -6.78 23.76 -12.99
C GLU A 94 -7.98 24.11 -13.91
N GLY A 95 -8.26 25.39 -14.09
CA GLY A 95 -9.31 25.88 -15.00
C GLY A 95 -10.12 27.05 -14.43
N PRO A 96 -11.06 27.64 -15.19
CA PRO A 96 -11.84 28.80 -14.77
C PRO A 96 -12.97 28.47 -13.77
N VAL A 97 -12.94 27.30 -13.14
CA VAL A 97 -14.00 26.86 -12.22
C VAL A 97 -13.93 27.70 -10.95
N SER A 98 -15.03 28.37 -10.62
CA SER A 98 -15.11 29.13 -9.37
C SER A 98 -15.20 28.17 -8.18
N PRO A 99 -14.36 28.34 -7.13
CA PRO A 99 -14.42 27.52 -5.94
C PRO A 99 -15.81 27.55 -5.27
N ARG A 100 -16.30 26.38 -4.86
CA ARG A 100 -17.47 26.25 -3.98
C ARG A 100 -16.98 25.87 -2.59
N PRO A 101 -16.95 26.80 -1.62
CA PRO A 101 -16.45 26.51 -0.28
C PRO A 101 -17.20 25.35 0.36
N ALA A 102 -16.47 24.39 0.91
CA ALA A 102 -17.01 23.31 1.70
C ALA A 102 -17.19 23.76 3.16
N SER A 103 -18.09 23.11 3.88
CA SER A 103 -18.35 23.35 5.30
C SER A 103 -17.36 22.61 6.19
N ILE A 104 -17.34 22.94 7.49
CA ILE A 104 -16.61 22.13 8.49
C ILE A 104 -17.17 20.70 8.57
N GLY A 105 -18.49 20.53 8.41
CA GLY A 105 -19.12 19.21 8.39
C GLY A 105 -18.64 18.38 7.21
N ASP A 106 -18.42 18.99 6.04
CA ASP A 106 -17.89 18.31 4.86
C ASP A 106 -16.46 17.82 5.13
N VAL A 107 -15.64 18.63 5.81
CA VAL A 107 -14.28 18.22 6.22
C VAL A 107 -14.30 17.06 7.21
N GLU A 108 -15.24 17.05 8.15
CA GLU A 108 -15.43 15.95 9.10
C GLU A 108 -15.85 14.66 8.40
N GLU A 109 -16.73 14.74 7.41
CA GLU A 109 -17.13 13.62 6.55
C GLU A 109 -15.95 13.08 5.74
N TRP A 110 -15.17 13.96 5.11
CA TRP A 110 -13.98 13.55 4.36
C TRP A 110 -12.95 12.82 5.24
N ASN A 111 -12.73 13.30 6.46
CA ASN A 111 -11.82 12.62 7.39
C ASN A 111 -12.34 11.24 7.81
N GLN A 112 -13.67 11.05 7.90
CA GLN A 112 -14.26 9.74 8.18
C GLN A 112 -14.07 8.78 7.01
N ASP A 113 -14.32 9.23 5.77
CA ASP A 113 -14.06 8.42 4.57
C ASP A 113 -12.60 8.00 4.45
N LEU A 114 -11.67 8.92 4.72
CA LEU A 114 -10.24 8.60 4.68
C LEU A 114 -9.82 7.64 5.80
N ALA A 115 -10.41 7.75 6.99
CA ALA A 115 -10.18 6.79 8.06
C ALA A 115 -10.72 5.39 7.70
N LEU A 116 -11.86 5.31 7.00
CA LEU A 116 -12.38 4.06 6.47
C LEU A 116 -11.47 3.48 5.39
N ALA A 117 -10.99 4.31 4.46
CA ALA A 117 -10.04 3.91 3.42
C ALA A 117 -8.75 3.32 4.02
N VAL A 118 -8.16 3.97 5.03
CA VAL A 118 -6.99 3.44 5.75
C VAL A 118 -7.34 2.14 6.45
N SER A 119 -8.47 2.07 7.16
CA SER A 119 -8.87 0.88 7.92
C SER A 119 -9.05 -0.36 7.03
N VAL A 120 -9.65 -0.22 5.84
CA VAL A 120 -9.84 -1.37 4.93
C VAL A 120 -8.52 -1.86 4.34
N LEU A 121 -7.59 -0.95 4.04
CA LEU A 121 -6.24 -1.30 3.59
C LEU A 121 -5.44 -1.96 4.72
N GLU A 122 -5.57 -1.44 5.95
CA GLU A 122 -4.85 -1.97 7.11
C GLU A 122 -5.29 -3.39 7.48
N ALA A 123 -6.55 -3.73 7.23
CA ALA A 123 -7.12 -5.04 7.48
C ALA A 123 -6.63 -6.14 6.52
N VAL A 124 -5.98 -5.79 5.41
CA VAL A 124 -5.31 -6.78 4.55
C VAL A 124 -4.12 -7.36 5.31
N GLU A 125 -4.02 -8.68 5.34
CA GLU A 125 -2.88 -9.38 5.95
C GLU A 125 -1.55 -8.88 5.37
N GLU A 126 -0.44 -9.08 6.08
CA GLU A 126 0.88 -8.73 5.53
C GLU A 126 1.30 -9.75 4.45
N GLY A 127 1.67 -9.25 3.28
CA GLY A 127 2.10 -10.08 2.15
C GLY A 127 3.62 -10.18 2.02
N ALA A 128 4.10 -10.62 0.86
CA ALA A 128 5.53 -10.48 0.55
C ALA A 128 5.88 -8.99 0.36
N SER A 129 7.19 -8.69 0.26
CA SER A 129 7.69 -7.31 0.25
C SER A 129 7.01 -6.41 -0.79
N GLU A 130 6.69 -6.94 -1.98
CA GLU A 130 6.03 -6.16 -3.04
C GLU A 130 4.56 -5.84 -2.71
N GLN A 131 3.80 -6.79 -2.14
CA GLN A 131 2.44 -6.51 -1.66
C GLN A 131 2.45 -5.50 -0.50
N ALA A 132 3.41 -5.64 0.43
CA ALA A 132 3.57 -4.71 1.53
C ALA A 132 3.85 -3.28 1.03
N VAL A 133 4.79 -3.11 0.09
CA VAL A 133 5.09 -1.81 -0.53
C VAL A 133 3.85 -1.23 -1.22
N THR A 134 3.09 -2.06 -1.93
CA THR A 134 1.86 -1.64 -2.62
C THR A 134 0.80 -1.15 -1.64
N ARG A 135 0.56 -1.91 -0.56
CA ARG A 135 -0.37 -1.55 0.52
C ARG A 135 0.05 -0.25 1.19
N GLU A 136 1.33 -0.09 1.50
CA GLU A 136 1.85 1.14 2.12
C GLU A 136 1.76 2.35 1.19
N ALA A 137 1.88 2.17 -0.13
CA ALA A 137 1.63 3.26 -1.08
C ALA A 137 0.18 3.76 -1.00
N PHE A 138 -0.80 2.84 -0.94
CA PHE A 138 -2.21 3.23 -0.79
C PHE A 138 -2.50 3.90 0.56
N ILE A 139 -2.00 3.35 1.67
CA ILE A 139 -2.16 3.94 3.00
C ILE A 139 -1.51 5.33 3.06
N GLY A 140 -0.30 5.46 2.52
CA GLY A 140 0.41 6.74 2.43
C GLY A 140 -0.36 7.78 1.61
N ALA A 141 -0.98 7.36 0.50
CA ALA A 141 -1.82 8.23 -0.31
C ALA A 141 -3.05 8.73 0.47
N ALA A 142 -3.74 7.83 1.18
CA ALA A 142 -4.88 8.20 2.02
C ALA A 142 -4.48 9.20 3.13
N HIS A 143 -3.34 8.99 3.79
CA HIS A 143 -2.80 9.92 4.79
C HIS A 143 -2.42 11.29 4.20
N LEU A 144 -1.85 11.34 2.99
CA LEU A 144 -1.57 12.60 2.30
C LEU A 144 -2.86 13.37 1.98
N LEU A 145 -3.90 12.66 1.53
CA LEU A 145 -5.20 13.27 1.26
C LEU A 145 -5.88 13.74 2.55
N GLN A 146 -5.70 13.02 3.66
CA GLN A 146 -6.15 13.45 4.99
C GLN A 146 -5.45 14.73 5.45
N SER A 147 -4.15 14.84 5.18
CA SER A 147 -3.38 16.07 5.42
C SER A 147 -3.85 17.24 4.54
N ALA A 148 -4.33 16.97 3.33
CA ALA A 148 -4.94 17.97 2.45
C ALA A 148 -6.31 18.43 3.01
N ALA A 149 -7.20 17.50 3.38
CA ALA A 149 -8.50 17.81 3.98
C ALA A 149 -8.35 18.58 5.31
N GLY A 150 -7.41 18.19 6.17
CA GLY A 150 -7.09 18.92 7.39
C GLY A 150 -6.53 20.33 7.12
N GLY A 151 -5.71 20.49 6.07
CA GLY A 151 -5.24 21.79 5.61
C GLY A 151 -6.38 22.68 5.10
N TYR A 152 -7.38 22.10 4.42
CA TYR A 152 -8.58 22.82 4.01
C TYR A 152 -9.41 23.29 5.21
N GLY A 153 -9.53 22.47 6.26
CA GLY A 153 -10.16 22.88 7.52
C GLY A 153 -9.50 24.12 8.16
N GLN A 154 -8.17 24.23 8.05
CA GLN A 154 -7.43 25.42 8.50
C GLN A 154 -7.70 26.63 7.59
N LEU A 155 -7.75 26.41 6.28
CA LEU A 155 -8.05 27.43 5.27
C LEU A 155 -9.40 28.14 5.55
N LEU A 156 -10.42 27.41 6.00
CA LEU A 156 -11.75 27.97 6.29
C LEU A 156 -11.71 29.14 7.30
N ASN A 157 -10.77 29.11 8.24
CA ASN A 157 -10.63 30.12 9.29
C ASN A 157 -9.43 31.06 9.06
N ALA A 158 -8.71 30.89 7.94
CA ALA A 158 -7.47 31.63 7.68
C ALA A 158 -7.74 33.11 7.35
N PRO A 159 -6.84 34.02 7.78
CA PRO A 159 -6.84 35.41 7.34
C PRO A 159 -6.75 35.50 5.81
N ALA A 160 -7.39 36.51 5.22
CA ALA A 160 -7.44 36.67 3.76
C ALA A 160 -6.06 36.68 3.09
N ALA A 161 -5.04 37.22 3.76
CA ALA A 161 -3.66 37.28 3.28
C ALA A 161 -2.97 35.90 3.17
N GLU A 162 -3.48 34.87 3.86
CA GLU A 162 -2.89 33.53 3.90
C GLU A 162 -3.67 32.52 3.03
N ARG A 163 -4.89 32.85 2.61
CA ARG A 163 -5.81 31.92 1.95
C ARG A 163 -5.26 31.35 0.64
N GLU A 164 -4.61 32.18 -0.17
CA GLU A 164 -4.06 31.74 -1.45
C GLU A 164 -2.94 30.70 -1.25
N LEU A 165 -1.98 30.99 -0.36
CA LEU A 165 -0.88 30.08 -0.05
C LEU A 165 -1.36 28.76 0.56
N LEU A 166 -2.34 28.82 1.46
CA LEU A 166 -2.93 27.63 2.08
C LEU A 166 -3.71 26.80 1.06
N ALA A 167 -4.49 27.43 0.18
CA ALA A 167 -5.19 26.74 -0.91
C ALA A 167 -4.21 26.04 -1.86
N ALA A 168 -3.10 26.70 -2.22
CA ALA A 168 -2.04 26.08 -3.03
C ALA A 168 -1.41 24.86 -2.31
N THR A 169 -1.13 24.98 -1.02
CA THR A 169 -0.60 23.87 -0.21
C THR A 169 -1.58 22.67 -0.15
N VAL A 170 -2.89 22.94 -0.05
CA VAL A 170 -3.93 21.92 -0.09
C VAL A 170 -3.95 21.21 -1.45
N ALA A 171 -3.90 21.96 -2.55
CA ALA A 171 -3.84 21.42 -3.90
C ALA A 171 -2.60 20.55 -4.11
N GLU A 172 -1.41 21.01 -3.71
CA GLU A 172 -0.16 20.26 -3.83
C GLU A 172 -0.22 18.92 -3.08
N ARG A 173 -0.81 18.89 -1.87
CA ARG A 173 -0.97 17.65 -1.08
C ARG A 173 -1.96 16.69 -1.71
N ARG A 174 -3.08 17.20 -2.23
CA ARG A 174 -4.06 16.40 -2.98
C ARG A 174 -3.38 15.74 -4.18
N ASP A 175 -2.63 16.51 -4.97
CA ASP A 175 -1.98 16.01 -6.17
C ASP A 175 -0.86 15.01 -5.83
N ALA A 176 -0.13 15.23 -4.73
CA ALA A 176 0.86 14.27 -4.21
C ALA A 176 0.20 12.95 -3.77
N ALA A 177 -0.96 13.02 -3.11
CA ALA A 177 -1.73 11.83 -2.73
C ALA A 177 -2.14 11.01 -3.95
N VAL A 178 -2.67 11.67 -5.00
CA VAL A 178 -3.09 11.03 -6.24
C VAL A 178 -1.89 10.38 -6.95
N ARG A 179 -0.74 11.05 -7.03
CA ARG A 179 0.48 10.47 -7.63
C ARG A 179 0.95 9.21 -6.89
N LEU A 180 0.94 9.24 -5.55
CA LEU A 180 1.33 8.07 -4.75
C LEU A 180 0.34 6.91 -4.92
N TRP A 181 -0.96 7.22 -4.98
CA TRP A 181 -2.00 6.24 -5.28
C TRP A 181 -1.78 5.58 -6.64
N GLN A 182 -1.52 6.37 -7.69
CA GLN A 182 -1.25 5.87 -9.04
C GLN A 182 -0.03 4.94 -9.09
N ALA A 183 1.03 5.22 -8.33
CA ALA A 183 2.18 4.33 -8.20
C ALA A 183 1.80 2.98 -7.55
N GLY A 184 0.98 3.02 -6.50
CA GLY A 184 0.42 1.81 -5.87
C GLY A 184 -0.47 1.01 -6.83
N ALA A 185 -1.34 1.68 -7.58
CA ALA A 185 -2.24 1.06 -8.55
C ALA A 185 -1.47 0.35 -9.67
N ALA A 186 -0.43 0.98 -10.22
CA ALA A 186 0.42 0.37 -11.24
C ALA A 186 1.20 -0.86 -10.73
N GLN A 187 1.68 -0.80 -9.48
CA GLN A 187 2.33 -1.95 -8.85
C GLN A 187 1.35 -3.10 -8.61
N LEU A 188 0.12 -2.79 -8.16
CA LEU A 188 -0.94 -3.78 -7.96
C LEU A 188 -1.35 -4.46 -9.28
N ASP A 189 -1.45 -3.70 -10.37
CA ASP A 189 -1.69 -4.24 -11.72
C ASP A 189 -0.59 -5.25 -12.11
N SER A 190 0.66 -4.85 -11.97
CA SER A 190 1.82 -5.70 -12.26
C SER A 190 1.82 -6.99 -11.43
N LEU A 191 1.48 -6.90 -10.14
CA LEU A 191 1.37 -8.06 -9.25
C LEU A 191 0.23 -9.00 -9.67
N THR A 192 -0.92 -8.43 -10.02
CA THR A 192 -2.11 -9.20 -10.40
C THR A 192 -1.87 -9.96 -11.70
N VAL A 193 -1.37 -9.28 -12.74
CA VAL A 193 -0.99 -9.90 -14.03
C VAL A 193 0.12 -10.93 -13.83
N GLY A 194 1.15 -10.61 -13.04
CA GLY A 194 2.26 -11.52 -12.74
C GLY A 194 1.83 -12.81 -12.03
N SER A 195 0.69 -12.78 -11.34
CA SER A 195 0.06 -13.94 -10.69
C SER A 195 -0.94 -14.70 -11.59
N GLY A 196 -1.08 -14.32 -12.86
CA GLY A 196 -2.04 -14.90 -13.81
C GLY A 196 -3.46 -14.33 -13.71
N GLY A 197 -3.64 -13.24 -12.97
CA GLY A 197 -4.89 -12.46 -12.95
C GLY A 197 -5.01 -11.51 -14.15
N GLY A 198 -6.16 -10.84 -14.24
CA GLY A 198 -6.38 -9.76 -15.21
C GLY A 198 -5.76 -8.43 -14.77
N HIS A 199 -5.87 -7.42 -15.63
CA HIS A 199 -5.51 -6.05 -15.26
C HIS A 199 -6.46 -5.48 -14.19
N VAL A 200 -5.94 -4.60 -13.35
CA VAL A 200 -6.73 -3.86 -12.34
C VAL A 200 -6.51 -2.36 -12.49
N HIS A 201 -7.56 -1.66 -12.92
CA HIS A 201 -7.54 -0.24 -13.22
C HIS A 201 -8.10 0.58 -12.04
N LEU A 202 -7.35 0.64 -10.95
CA LEU A 202 -7.72 1.40 -9.75
C LEU A 202 -7.02 2.76 -9.72
N PHE A 203 -7.11 3.56 -10.78
CA PHE A 203 -6.47 4.87 -10.83
C PHE A 203 -7.41 5.97 -10.33
N LEU A 204 -6.84 7.03 -9.74
CA LEU A 204 -7.56 8.23 -9.31
C LEU A 204 -7.12 9.43 -10.15
N ALA A 205 -8.07 10.31 -10.42
CA ALA A 205 -7.83 11.65 -10.97
C ALA A 205 -7.88 12.70 -9.83
N PRO A 206 -7.18 13.85 -9.96
CA PRO A 206 -7.19 14.89 -8.92
C PRO A 206 -8.56 15.50 -8.60
N ASP A 207 -9.49 15.45 -9.53
CA ASP A 207 -10.88 15.87 -9.34
C ASP A 207 -11.79 14.73 -8.84
N GLY A 208 -11.26 13.52 -8.71
CA GLY A 208 -12.01 12.32 -8.36
C GLY A 208 -12.99 11.86 -9.44
N ASP A 209 -12.90 12.39 -10.66
CA ASP A 209 -13.67 11.92 -11.80
C ASP A 209 -12.98 10.67 -12.40
N PRO A 210 -13.64 9.49 -12.42
CA PRO A 210 -13.06 8.30 -13.03
C PRO A 210 -12.77 8.47 -14.53
N ASP A 211 -13.48 9.36 -15.22
CA ASP A 211 -13.29 9.61 -16.65
C ASP A 211 -12.10 10.56 -16.93
N ALA A 212 -11.62 11.27 -15.91
CA ALA A 212 -10.49 12.20 -16.00
C ALA A 212 -9.12 11.53 -15.74
N VAL A 213 -9.08 10.22 -15.55
CA VAL A 213 -7.84 9.46 -15.43
C VAL A 213 -7.04 9.58 -16.74
N PRO A 214 -5.71 9.83 -16.70
CA PRO A 214 -4.89 9.96 -17.90
C PRO A 214 -5.05 8.78 -18.86
N GLN A 215 -5.05 9.07 -20.17
CA GLN A 215 -5.36 8.09 -21.22
C GLN A 215 -4.42 6.87 -21.18
N GLU A 216 -3.16 7.05 -20.77
CA GLU A 216 -2.19 5.97 -20.60
C GLU A 216 -2.58 4.93 -19.54
N PHE A 217 -3.55 5.23 -18.67
CA PHE A 217 -4.05 4.35 -17.62
C PHE A 217 -5.47 3.82 -17.88
N GLN A 218 -6.14 4.28 -18.93
CA GLN A 218 -7.46 3.80 -19.34
C GLN A 218 -7.35 2.45 -20.05
N GLU A 219 -8.38 1.60 -19.93
CA GLU A 219 -8.45 0.37 -20.75
C GLU A 219 -8.46 0.77 -22.23
N PRO A 220 -7.63 0.14 -23.08
CA PRO A 220 -7.71 0.37 -24.52
C PRO A 220 -9.10 -0.06 -24.98
N ASP A 221 -9.83 0.85 -25.62
CA ASP A 221 -11.12 0.57 -26.24
C ASP A 221 -10.98 -0.72 -27.07
N SER A 222 -11.61 -1.79 -26.57
CA SER A 222 -11.69 -3.03 -27.31
C SER A 222 -12.66 -2.78 -28.46
N HIS A 223 -12.13 -2.28 -29.58
CA HIS A 223 -12.87 -2.13 -30.83
C HIS A 223 -13.50 -3.48 -31.17
N LYS A 224 -14.81 -3.58 -30.96
CA LYS A 224 -15.67 -4.67 -31.43
C LYS A 224 -16.01 -4.48 -32.89
#